data_AF-A0A4V4KJ96-F1
#
_entry.id   AF-A0A4V4KJ96-F1
#
_cell.length_a   1.000
_cell.length_b   1.000
_cell.length_c   1.000
_cell.angle_alpha   90.00
_cell.angle_beta   90.00
_cell.angle_gamma   90.00
#
_symmetry.space_group_name_H-M   'P 1'
#
loop_
_entity.id
_entity.type
_entity.pdbx_description
1 polymer ?
#
loop_
_entity_poly.entity_id
_entity_poly.type
_entity_poly.pdbx_seq_one_letter_code
_entity_poly.pdbx_strand_id
1 'polypeptide(L)'
;MQTSPSESSPHFFITNNSESKHYNMVEAAGVLYAAEHLVEGGIALAKGIYDPTLPLKATITPITDIDLPRVHHSVSEIKGRAYVFGGKTDGDKLADNAMHIIILPSSGIESTDYRRLEPTASSPPARYGHCFAIIDDQIYVFGGSDANGPLEEKGRVWVFDTDTNSWSSIDAAVGDVPKARAWAAATASAQPQPEHRRTDENVAPQLPPDPAKMVPEPLKPSTYGTFVVYGGIIEKDQSLNSELWTFDVTSRTWSQLPSPPAPSDPTSTPSITFHSNRLYAVSGSETHYLDLSLDSTTYTDKPTQGPTPLNPWSSLHPTTTSNTAKHPTSSSSSTALIPITTGQGRNYLLHLTSSTLSTLQLTSSKTTAASLKDRARKAISKKTAEGEWAEVRYFNAENVMIQEGQAGRGVGDREGFAATKVKEIDGGMVLVWGGMDGRGRVRSDGLMIEVEK
;
A
#
# COMPACT_ATOMS: atom_id res chain seq x y z
N MET A 1 76.47 -33.64 -31.97
CA MET A 1 77.46 -32.79 -31.28
C MET A 1 76.72 -31.87 -30.33
N GLN A 2 77.25 -31.68 -29.12
CA GLN A 2 76.53 -31.09 -27.99
C GLN A 2 77.45 -30.13 -27.23
N THR A 3 77.04 -28.86 -27.14
CA THR A 3 77.43 -27.85 -26.14
C THR A 3 76.25 -26.86 -26.08
N SER A 4 75.39 -26.75 -25.06
CA SER A 4 75.56 -26.72 -23.59
C SER A 4 76.35 -25.49 -23.08
N PRO A 5 76.20 -25.08 -21.79
CA PRO A 5 75.08 -25.26 -20.84
C PRO A 5 74.17 -23.98 -20.89
N SER A 6 73.46 -23.44 -19.90
CA SER A 6 72.94 -23.79 -18.54
C SER A 6 71.54 -23.10 -18.40
N GLU A 7 70.75 -23.08 -17.31
CA GLU A 7 70.73 -23.70 -15.97
C GLU A 7 69.24 -23.82 -15.50
N SER A 8 68.94 -24.42 -14.35
CA SER A 8 67.63 -25.04 -14.08
C SER A 8 66.76 -24.45 -12.95
N SER A 9 65.44 -24.64 -13.10
CA SER A 9 64.40 -24.74 -12.03
C SER A 9 63.96 -23.46 -11.28
N PRO A 10 62.79 -23.45 -10.57
CA PRO A 10 61.61 -24.34 -10.61
C PRO A 10 60.25 -23.59 -10.81
N HIS A 11 59.14 -24.34 -10.91
CA HIS A 11 57.77 -23.80 -10.87
C HIS A 11 57.33 -23.32 -9.47
N PHE A 12 56.55 -22.24 -9.40
CA PHE A 12 55.48 -22.06 -8.41
C PHE A 12 54.35 -21.16 -8.96
N PHE A 13 53.11 -21.39 -8.50
CA PHE A 13 51.91 -20.66 -8.94
C PHE A 13 51.84 -19.23 -8.37
N ILE A 14 51.41 -18.27 -9.20
CA ILE A 14 50.78 -17.02 -8.75
C ILE A 14 49.53 -16.79 -9.60
N THR A 15 48.38 -16.69 -8.94
CA THR A 15 47.12 -16.18 -9.51
C THR A 15 47.17 -14.66 -9.57
N ASN A 16 46.54 -14.04 -10.57
CA ASN A 16 46.27 -12.60 -10.50
C ASN A 16 44.92 -12.21 -11.09
N ASN A 17 44.05 -11.70 -10.21
CA ASN A 17 42.91 -10.87 -10.56
C ASN A 17 43.40 -9.59 -11.27
N SER A 18 42.62 -9.04 -12.22
CA SER A 18 42.02 -7.69 -12.10
C SER A 18 41.57 -7.07 -13.44
N GLU A 19 40.39 -7.45 -13.96
CA GLU A 19 39.69 -6.65 -14.99
C GLU A 19 38.21 -6.45 -14.65
N SER A 20 37.91 -5.49 -13.76
CA SER A 20 36.53 -5.04 -13.48
C SER A 20 36.45 -3.66 -12.82
N LYS A 21 37.18 -2.65 -13.36
CA LYS A 21 37.21 -1.28 -12.79
C LYS A 21 37.04 -0.10 -13.76
N HIS A 22 36.53 -0.29 -14.99
CA HIS A 22 36.40 0.81 -15.97
C HIS A 22 34.96 1.13 -16.46
N TYR A 23 33.92 0.44 -15.99
CA TYR A 23 32.55 0.72 -16.45
C TYR A 23 31.78 1.82 -15.69
N ASN A 24 32.25 2.31 -14.52
CA ASN A 24 31.49 3.24 -13.68
C ASN A 24 31.80 4.75 -13.87
N MET A 25 32.92 5.13 -14.51
CA MET A 25 33.25 6.56 -14.67
C MET A 25 32.61 7.22 -15.90
N VAL A 26 32.31 6.45 -16.96
CA VAL A 26 31.79 7.00 -18.22
C VAL A 26 30.33 7.47 -18.08
N GLU A 27 29.47 6.72 -17.37
CA GLU A 27 28.10 7.19 -17.07
C GLU A 27 28.09 8.45 -16.20
N ALA A 28 28.95 8.52 -15.17
CA ALA A 28 29.00 9.66 -14.25
C ALA A 28 29.44 10.95 -14.97
N ALA A 29 30.41 10.85 -15.88
CA ALA A 29 30.82 11.98 -16.73
C ALA A 29 29.71 12.40 -17.71
N GLY A 30 29.00 11.44 -18.32
CA GLY A 30 27.90 11.72 -19.25
C GLY A 30 26.73 12.47 -18.60
N VAL A 31 26.36 12.11 -17.36
CA VAL A 31 25.32 12.82 -16.59
C VAL A 31 25.75 14.24 -16.23
N LEU A 32 27.04 14.47 -15.94
CA LEU A 32 27.56 15.80 -15.63
C LEU A 32 27.64 16.69 -16.88
N TYR A 33 28.08 16.15 -18.01
CA TYR A 33 28.23 16.90 -19.27
C TYR A 33 26.88 17.38 -19.83
N ALA A 34 25.81 16.61 -19.62
CA ALA A 34 24.45 17.02 -19.97
C ALA A 34 23.95 18.25 -19.17
N ALA A 35 24.53 18.53 -18.00
CA ALA A 35 24.15 19.69 -17.17
C ALA A 35 24.78 21.01 -17.64
N GLU A 36 25.90 20.98 -18.37
CA GLU A 36 26.64 22.19 -18.78
C GLU A 36 26.15 22.80 -20.11
N HIS A 37 25.31 22.11 -20.88
CA HIS A 37 24.91 22.52 -22.23
C HIS A 37 23.40 22.68 -22.47
N LEU A 38 22.62 22.92 -21.40
CA LEU A 38 21.20 23.26 -21.51
C LEU A 38 20.83 24.34 -20.47
N VAL A 39 20.89 25.62 -20.86
CA VAL A 39 21.02 26.76 -19.92
C VAL A 39 19.79 27.00 -19.01
N GLU A 40 18.61 26.46 -19.33
CA GLU A 40 17.44 26.46 -18.42
C GLU A 40 17.16 25.09 -17.79
N GLY A 41 17.46 24.00 -18.49
CA GLY A 41 17.28 22.63 -17.99
C GLY A 41 18.32 22.20 -16.93
N GLY A 42 19.57 22.62 -17.10
CA GLY A 42 20.68 22.27 -16.20
C GLY A 42 20.54 22.84 -14.79
N ILE A 43 20.02 24.07 -14.67
CA ILE A 43 19.75 24.71 -13.37
C ILE A 43 18.59 24.00 -12.65
N ALA A 44 17.54 23.62 -13.37
CA ALA A 44 16.44 22.83 -12.82
C ALA A 44 16.89 21.42 -12.38
N LEU A 45 17.74 20.76 -13.17
CA LEU A 45 18.33 19.46 -12.83
C LEU A 45 19.22 19.56 -11.58
N ALA A 46 20.11 20.56 -11.53
CA ALA A 46 20.99 20.81 -10.40
C ALA A 46 20.18 21.10 -9.12
N LYS A 47 19.23 22.04 -9.15
CA LYS A 47 18.35 22.34 -8.02
C LYS A 47 17.59 21.08 -7.58
N GLY A 48 17.03 20.34 -8.54
CA GLY A 48 16.35 19.06 -8.32
C GLY A 48 17.20 18.02 -7.59
N ILE A 49 18.50 17.93 -7.87
CA ILE A 49 19.44 17.04 -7.16
C ILE A 49 19.66 17.48 -5.71
N TYR A 50 19.68 18.79 -5.42
CA TYR A 50 19.97 19.30 -4.08
C TYR A 50 18.74 19.29 -3.16
N ASP A 51 17.53 19.54 -3.68
CA ASP A 51 16.28 19.48 -2.92
C ASP A 51 16.12 18.18 -2.11
N PRO A 52 15.89 18.22 -0.78
CA PRO A 52 15.63 17.01 0.00
C PRO A 52 14.39 16.25 -0.50
N THR A 53 14.30 14.97 -0.14
CA THR A 53 13.21 14.05 -0.56
C THR A 53 12.27 13.69 0.58
N LEU A 54 12.62 14.12 1.80
CA LEU A 54 11.85 14.11 3.04
C LEU A 54 12.22 15.37 3.86
N PRO A 55 11.37 15.85 4.77
CA PRO A 55 9.97 15.44 4.94
C PRO A 55 9.11 15.93 3.77
N LEU A 56 7.99 15.24 3.54
CA LEU A 56 6.93 15.71 2.64
C LEU A 56 6.09 16.82 3.31
N LYS A 57 5.22 17.47 2.54
CA LYS A 57 4.20 18.41 3.02
C LYS A 57 2.83 17.76 3.00
N ALA A 58 1.94 18.17 3.90
CA ALA A 58 0.52 17.82 3.88
C ALA A 58 -0.35 19.08 4.00
N THR A 59 -1.36 19.17 3.15
CA THR A 59 -2.49 20.10 3.27
C THR A 59 -3.73 19.29 3.65
N ILE A 60 -4.52 19.78 4.61
CA ILE A 60 -5.71 19.07 5.12
C ILE A 60 -6.96 19.90 4.86
N THR A 61 -7.91 19.32 4.11
CA THR A 61 -9.21 19.92 3.81
C THR A 61 -10.32 19.10 4.47
N PRO A 62 -11.14 19.68 5.36
CA PRO A 62 -12.22 18.95 6.02
C PRO A 62 -13.42 18.72 5.08
N ILE A 63 -14.13 17.61 5.28
CA ILE A 63 -15.44 17.31 4.67
C ILE A 63 -16.47 17.29 5.79
N THR A 64 -17.35 18.29 5.85
CA THR A 64 -18.30 18.51 6.96
C THR A 64 -19.78 18.34 6.60
N ASP A 65 -20.10 18.22 5.31
CA ASP A 65 -21.47 18.46 4.83
C ASP A 65 -22.34 17.18 4.82
N ILE A 66 -21.80 16.08 5.32
CA ILE A 66 -22.42 14.76 5.37
C ILE A 66 -22.41 14.27 6.82
N ASP A 67 -23.58 14.02 7.39
CA ASP A 67 -23.70 13.45 8.73
C ASP A 67 -23.72 11.91 8.68
N LEU A 68 -22.53 11.29 8.64
CA LEU A 68 -22.35 9.84 8.67
C LEU A 68 -21.46 9.38 9.84
N PRO A 69 -21.95 9.44 11.10
CA PRO A 69 -21.14 9.21 12.30
C PRO A 69 -20.79 7.72 12.48
N ARG A 70 -19.52 7.35 12.23
CA ARG A 70 -19.07 5.94 12.30
C ARG A 70 -17.66 5.78 12.84
N VAL A 71 -17.46 4.75 13.66
CA VAL A 71 -16.17 4.30 14.20
C VAL A 71 -15.97 2.79 13.94
N HIS A 72 -14.73 2.34 13.73
CA HIS A 72 -14.37 0.94 13.43
C HIS A 72 -15.10 0.37 12.19
N HIS A 73 -15.43 1.27 11.26
CA HIS A 73 -15.96 0.97 9.93
C HIS A 73 -14.79 0.79 8.94
N SER A 74 -15.08 0.66 7.64
CA SER A 74 -14.07 0.75 6.59
C SER A 74 -14.51 1.66 5.46
N VAL A 75 -13.53 2.23 4.75
CA VAL A 75 -13.72 3.12 3.61
C VAL A 75 -12.81 2.71 2.46
N SER A 76 -13.25 2.88 1.21
CA SER A 76 -12.38 2.81 0.03
C SER A 76 -12.84 3.76 -1.05
N GLU A 77 -11.89 4.37 -1.76
CA GLU A 77 -12.15 5.22 -2.91
C GLU A 77 -12.03 4.42 -4.21
N ILE A 78 -13.08 4.47 -5.03
CA ILE A 78 -13.15 3.87 -6.36
C ILE A 78 -13.91 4.84 -7.29
N LYS A 79 -13.27 5.30 -8.36
CA LYS A 79 -13.85 6.15 -9.42
C LYS A 79 -14.53 7.43 -8.86
N GLY A 80 -13.83 8.16 -8.00
CA GLY A 80 -14.25 9.44 -7.42
C GLY A 80 -15.25 9.31 -6.26
N ARG A 81 -15.48 8.08 -5.79
CA ARG A 81 -16.52 7.75 -4.81
C ARG A 81 -15.92 6.98 -3.64
N ALA A 82 -16.18 7.47 -2.43
CA ALA A 82 -15.85 6.77 -1.20
C ALA A 82 -17.01 5.86 -0.77
N TYR A 83 -16.72 4.57 -0.66
CA TYR A 83 -17.64 3.53 -0.20
C TYR A 83 -17.37 3.25 1.28
N VAL A 84 -18.34 3.55 2.14
CA VAL A 84 -18.28 3.41 3.60
C VAL A 84 -19.23 2.29 4.04
N PHE A 85 -18.72 1.32 4.81
CA PHE A 85 -19.50 0.16 5.25
C PHE A 85 -19.26 -0.21 6.72
N GLY A 86 -20.34 -0.64 7.39
CA GLY A 86 -20.33 -1.20 8.74
C GLY A 86 -19.90 -0.22 9.84
N GLY A 87 -19.26 -0.76 10.88
CA GLY A 87 -18.78 -0.04 12.06
C GLY A 87 -19.79 0.05 13.20
N LYS A 88 -19.55 1.02 14.08
CA LYS A 88 -20.43 1.41 15.20
C LYS A 88 -20.76 2.90 15.13
N THR A 89 -21.89 3.27 15.72
CA THR A 89 -22.35 4.66 15.91
C THR A 89 -22.30 5.04 17.40
N ASP A 90 -22.76 6.25 17.75
CA ASP A 90 -22.76 6.74 19.14
C ASP A 90 -23.41 5.77 20.15
N GLY A 91 -22.78 5.67 21.32
CA GLY A 91 -23.19 4.76 22.38
C GLY A 91 -22.83 3.29 22.14
N ASP A 92 -21.74 3.03 21.40
CA ASP A 92 -21.22 1.70 21.04
C ASP A 92 -22.22 0.81 20.26
N LYS A 93 -23.21 1.44 19.62
CA LYS A 93 -24.25 0.72 18.87
C LYS A 93 -23.69 0.20 17.56
N LEU A 94 -23.95 -1.07 17.25
CA LEU A 94 -23.66 -1.64 15.94
C LEU A 94 -24.37 -0.81 14.84
N ALA A 95 -23.62 -0.37 13.83
CA ALA A 95 -24.19 0.35 12.71
C ALA A 95 -25.00 -0.59 11.79
N ASP A 96 -25.77 -0.01 10.86
CA ASP A 96 -26.45 -0.78 9.83
C ASP A 96 -25.48 -1.42 8.82
N ASN A 97 -25.99 -2.40 8.06
CA ASN A 97 -25.28 -3.03 6.94
C ASN A 97 -25.60 -2.39 5.58
N ALA A 98 -26.00 -1.11 5.58
CA ALA A 98 -26.15 -0.34 4.35
C ALA A 98 -24.75 -0.02 3.77
N MET A 99 -24.67 0.09 2.44
CA MET A 99 -23.49 0.65 1.78
C MET A 99 -23.71 2.15 1.59
N HIS A 100 -22.77 2.95 2.05
CA HIS A 100 -22.83 4.41 1.94
C HIS A 100 -21.83 4.87 0.87
N ILE A 101 -22.29 5.69 -0.07
CA ILE A 101 -21.49 6.18 -1.18
C ILE A 101 -21.44 7.70 -1.06
N ILE A 102 -20.23 8.23 -0.99
CA ILE A 102 -19.94 9.66 -0.92
C ILE A 102 -19.22 10.03 -2.21
N ILE A 103 -19.78 10.94 -3.01
CA ILE A 103 -19.08 11.54 -4.14
C ILE A 103 -18.11 12.57 -3.56
N LEU A 104 -16.81 12.36 -3.80
CA LEU A 104 -15.76 13.22 -3.27
C LEU A 104 -15.68 14.52 -4.08
N PRO A 105 -15.28 15.64 -3.45
CA PRO A 105 -15.04 16.88 -4.18
C PRO A 105 -13.83 16.68 -5.10
N SER A 106 -13.98 17.07 -6.36
CA SER A 106 -12.96 16.96 -7.40
C SER A 106 -12.92 18.25 -8.23
N SER A 107 -11.91 18.41 -9.08
CA SER A 107 -11.69 19.67 -9.82
C SER A 107 -12.88 20.04 -10.71
N GLY A 108 -13.74 20.95 -10.22
CA GLY A 108 -14.97 21.39 -10.88
C GLY A 108 -16.28 20.97 -10.19
N ILE A 109 -16.23 20.17 -9.12
CA ILE A 109 -17.40 19.78 -8.31
C ILE A 109 -17.11 20.12 -6.85
N GLU A 110 -17.65 21.25 -6.39
CA GLU A 110 -17.49 21.73 -5.00
C GLU A 110 -18.46 21.04 -4.01
N SER A 111 -19.60 20.54 -4.48
CA SER A 111 -20.57 19.84 -3.63
C SER A 111 -20.17 18.38 -3.46
N THR A 112 -20.08 17.93 -2.21
CA THR A 112 -20.24 16.50 -1.93
C THR A 112 -21.68 16.07 -2.23
N ASP A 113 -21.87 14.81 -2.59
CA ASP A 113 -23.17 14.17 -2.70
C ASP A 113 -23.13 12.82 -1.98
N TYR A 114 -24.27 12.39 -1.44
CA TYR A 114 -24.37 11.24 -0.54
C TYR A 114 -25.55 10.35 -0.92
N ARG A 115 -25.25 9.06 -1.09
CA ARG A 115 -26.22 8.01 -1.40
C ARG A 115 -26.10 6.85 -0.43
N ARG A 116 -27.20 6.49 0.21
CA ARG A 116 -27.35 5.23 0.96
C ARG A 116 -27.92 4.16 0.03
N LEU A 117 -27.33 2.97 0.04
CA LEU A 117 -27.87 1.77 -0.59
C LEU A 117 -28.45 0.88 0.51
N GLU A 118 -29.75 0.62 0.43
CA GLU A 118 -30.44 -0.23 1.40
C GLU A 118 -29.93 -1.69 1.32
N PRO A 119 -29.81 -2.39 2.47
CA PRO A 119 -29.41 -3.79 2.49
C PRO A 119 -30.37 -4.69 1.70
N THR A 120 -29.82 -5.73 1.08
CA THR A 120 -30.57 -6.78 0.38
C THR A 120 -30.35 -8.13 1.04
N ALA A 121 -31.07 -9.18 0.60
CA ALA A 121 -30.82 -10.55 1.07
C ALA A 121 -29.40 -11.07 0.76
N SER A 122 -28.70 -10.44 -0.19
CA SER A 122 -27.30 -10.75 -0.55
C SER A 122 -26.28 -9.91 0.23
N SER A 123 -26.72 -8.93 1.04
CA SER A 123 -25.82 -8.09 1.83
C SER A 123 -25.24 -8.86 3.03
N PRO A 124 -23.96 -8.66 3.38
CA PRO A 124 -23.41 -9.15 4.64
C PRO A 124 -24.22 -8.64 5.85
N PRO A 125 -24.30 -9.41 6.96
CA PRO A 125 -24.82 -8.88 8.22
C PRO A 125 -23.96 -7.72 8.75
N ALA A 126 -24.60 -6.89 9.57
CA ALA A 126 -23.98 -5.73 10.24
C ALA A 126 -22.77 -6.15 11.07
N ARG A 127 -21.66 -5.41 10.92
CA ARG A 127 -20.36 -5.78 11.48
C ARG A 127 -19.43 -4.58 11.67
N TYR A 128 -18.53 -4.66 12.63
CA TYR A 128 -17.44 -3.70 12.85
C TYR A 128 -16.08 -4.40 12.93
N GLY A 129 -14.99 -3.65 12.73
CA GLY A 129 -13.63 -4.20 12.79
C GLY A 129 -13.37 -5.32 11.78
N HIS A 130 -14.02 -5.28 10.61
CA HIS A 130 -13.85 -6.23 9.53
C HIS A 130 -12.64 -5.89 8.66
N CYS A 131 -12.08 -6.88 7.98
CA CYS A 131 -11.09 -6.67 6.92
C CYS A 131 -11.76 -6.08 5.68
N PHE A 132 -11.11 -5.15 5.01
CA PHE A 132 -11.64 -4.43 3.86
C PHE A 132 -10.50 -4.07 2.90
N ALA A 133 -10.59 -4.46 1.63
CA ALA A 133 -9.61 -4.06 0.62
C ALA A 133 -10.22 -4.03 -0.79
N ILE A 134 -9.51 -3.40 -1.73
CA ILE A 134 -9.96 -3.25 -3.12
C ILE A 134 -9.15 -4.19 -4.03
N ILE A 135 -9.84 -4.95 -4.88
CA ILE A 135 -9.26 -5.56 -6.09
C ILE A 135 -9.92 -4.88 -7.28
N ASP A 136 -9.11 -4.11 -8.03
CA ASP A 136 -9.52 -3.24 -9.13
C ASP A 136 -10.64 -2.25 -8.76
N ASP A 137 -11.88 -2.55 -9.14
CA ASP A 137 -13.10 -1.77 -8.88
C ASP A 137 -14.09 -2.50 -7.96
N GLN A 138 -13.62 -3.49 -7.19
CA GLN A 138 -14.46 -4.28 -6.29
C GLN A 138 -13.91 -4.31 -4.88
N ILE A 139 -14.83 -4.33 -3.92
CA ILE A 139 -14.54 -4.25 -2.49
C ILE A 139 -14.71 -5.65 -1.87
N TYR A 140 -13.67 -6.14 -1.22
CA TYR A 140 -13.61 -7.45 -0.57
C TYR A 140 -13.66 -7.27 0.95
N VAL A 141 -14.59 -7.97 1.60
CA VAL A 141 -14.85 -7.88 3.04
C VAL A 141 -14.77 -9.26 3.69
N PHE A 142 -14.04 -9.36 4.80
CA PHE A 142 -13.85 -10.60 5.55
C PHE A 142 -13.94 -10.37 7.06
N GLY A 143 -14.57 -11.31 7.78
CA GLY A 143 -14.66 -11.29 9.23
C GLY A 143 -15.34 -10.03 9.78
N GLY A 144 -14.82 -9.53 10.90
CA GLY A 144 -15.46 -8.53 11.76
C GLY A 144 -16.31 -9.17 12.85
N SER A 145 -16.83 -8.34 13.74
CA SER A 145 -17.65 -8.74 14.89
C SER A 145 -19.04 -8.11 14.88
N ASP A 146 -19.97 -8.76 15.57
CA ASP A 146 -21.22 -8.18 16.05
C ASP A 146 -21.22 -8.08 17.59
N ALA A 147 -22.39 -7.96 18.22
CA ALA A 147 -22.52 -7.95 19.68
C ALA A 147 -22.17 -9.29 20.36
N ASN A 148 -22.09 -10.39 19.61
CA ASN A 148 -21.82 -11.73 20.10
C ASN A 148 -20.34 -12.13 19.98
N GLY A 149 -19.54 -11.42 19.18
CA GLY A 149 -18.11 -11.66 18.94
C GLY A 149 -17.76 -11.72 17.45
N PRO A 150 -16.58 -12.27 17.10
CA PRO A 150 -16.20 -12.48 15.70
C PRO A 150 -17.21 -13.35 14.94
N LEU A 151 -17.52 -12.95 13.70
CA LEU A 151 -18.51 -13.60 12.84
C LEU A 151 -17.92 -14.85 12.17
N GLU A 152 -18.48 -16.02 12.49
CA GLU A 152 -18.08 -17.30 11.89
C GLU A 152 -18.83 -17.56 10.58
N GLU A 153 -18.15 -17.30 9.47
CA GLU A 153 -18.66 -17.40 8.10
C GLU A 153 -17.91 -18.44 7.24
N LYS A 154 -17.17 -19.37 7.86
CA LYS A 154 -16.44 -20.49 7.22
C LYS A 154 -15.47 -20.06 6.11
N GLY A 155 -14.72 -18.99 6.34
CA GLY A 155 -13.79 -18.46 5.35
C GLY A 155 -14.43 -17.69 4.19
N ARG A 156 -15.74 -17.43 4.22
CA ARG A 156 -16.44 -16.62 3.19
C ARG A 156 -15.84 -15.22 3.08
N VAL A 157 -15.62 -14.79 1.84
CA VAL A 157 -15.33 -13.39 1.51
C VAL A 157 -16.55 -12.77 0.84
N TRP A 158 -17.00 -11.62 1.33
CA TRP A 158 -18.07 -10.85 0.71
C TRP A 158 -17.48 -9.90 -0.33
N VAL A 159 -18.16 -9.74 -1.46
CA VAL A 159 -17.71 -8.87 -2.55
C VAL A 159 -18.81 -7.89 -2.90
N PHE A 160 -18.51 -6.60 -2.82
CA PHE A 160 -19.37 -5.54 -3.35
C PHE A 160 -18.83 -5.06 -4.70
N ASP A 161 -19.68 -5.15 -5.71
CA ASP A 161 -19.39 -4.72 -7.07
C ASP A 161 -19.88 -3.28 -7.27
N THR A 162 -18.98 -2.34 -7.59
CA THR A 162 -19.33 -0.91 -7.66
C THR A 162 -20.07 -0.53 -8.94
N ASP A 163 -19.92 -1.29 -10.01
CA ASP A 163 -20.57 -1.01 -11.29
C ASP A 163 -22.05 -1.40 -11.22
N THR A 164 -22.37 -2.55 -10.62
CA THR A 164 -23.75 -3.02 -10.39
C THR A 164 -24.36 -2.55 -9.06
N ASN A 165 -23.54 -2.01 -8.15
CA ASN A 165 -23.93 -1.59 -6.80
C ASN A 165 -24.58 -2.73 -5.98
N SER A 166 -24.04 -3.95 -6.11
CA SER A 166 -24.62 -5.16 -5.53
C SER A 166 -23.63 -6.00 -4.74
N TRP A 167 -24.13 -6.66 -3.69
CA TRP A 167 -23.35 -7.60 -2.89
C TRP A 167 -23.45 -9.02 -3.43
N SER A 168 -22.34 -9.75 -3.33
CA SER A 168 -22.24 -11.18 -3.55
C SER A 168 -21.28 -11.80 -2.51
N SER A 169 -21.13 -13.13 -2.52
CA SER A 169 -20.19 -13.82 -1.65
C SER A 169 -19.44 -14.92 -2.38
N ILE A 170 -18.16 -15.07 -2.05
CA ILE A 170 -17.31 -16.16 -2.48
C ILE A 170 -17.09 -17.05 -1.25
N ASP A 171 -17.72 -18.22 -1.25
CA ASP A 171 -17.42 -19.28 -0.30
C ASP A 171 -16.07 -19.93 -0.66
N ALA A 172 -15.28 -20.25 0.36
CA ALA A 172 -14.00 -20.90 0.18
C ALA A 172 -14.16 -22.31 -0.44
N ALA A 173 -13.20 -22.69 -1.28
CA ALA A 173 -13.04 -24.07 -1.73
C ALA A 173 -12.60 -24.97 -0.56
N VAL A 174 -12.62 -26.29 -0.78
CA VAL A 174 -12.24 -27.27 0.25
C VAL A 174 -10.78 -27.08 0.66
N GLY A 175 -10.55 -26.79 1.94
CA GLY A 175 -9.23 -26.57 2.54
C GLY A 175 -9.35 -25.98 3.94
N ASP A 176 -8.20 -25.68 4.54
CA ASP A 176 -8.15 -24.91 5.78
C ASP A 176 -8.50 -23.44 5.51
N VAL A 177 -9.23 -22.83 6.43
CA VAL A 177 -9.67 -21.43 6.33
C VAL A 177 -9.26 -20.66 7.59
N PRO A 178 -9.02 -19.34 7.51
CA PRO A 178 -8.79 -18.53 8.70
C PRO A 178 -10.02 -18.61 9.61
N LYS A 179 -9.81 -18.89 10.90
CA LYS A 179 -10.86 -18.75 11.92
C LYS A 179 -11.49 -17.35 11.87
N ALA A 180 -12.77 -17.26 12.26
CA ALA A 180 -13.48 -16.00 12.51
C ALA A 180 -12.59 -15.00 13.27
N ARG A 181 -12.51 -13.77 12.78
CA ARG A 181 -11.66 -12.73 13.38
C ARG A 181 -12.19 -11.33 13.14
N ALA A 182 -11.83 -10.41 14.03
CA ALA A 182 -12.01 -8.97 13.87
C ALA A 182 -10.69 -8.25 14.17
N TRP A 183 -10.60 -6.95 13.85
CA TRP A 183 -9.41 -6.12 14.07
C TRP A 183 -8.15 -6.60 13.32
N ALA A 184 -8.33 -7.44 12.31
CA ALA A 184 -7.25 -7.91 11.45
C ALA A 184 -6.97 -6.87 10.35
N ALA A 185 -5.70 -6.60 10.11
CA ALA A 185 -5.28 -5.71 9.03
C ALA A 185 -5.48 -6.40 7.66
N ALA A 186 -5.78 -5.63 6.63
CA ALA A 186 -6.08 -6.16 5.31
C ALA A 186 -5.44 -5.35 4.20
N THR A 187 -5.07 -6.03 3.12
CA THR A 187 -4.60 -5.42 1.87
C THR A 187 -4.92 -6.37 0.71
N ALA A 188 -4.72 -5.94 -0.53
CA ALA A 188 -4.97 -6.77 -1.68
C ALA A 188 -4.04 -6.44 -2.84
N SER A 189 -3.99 -7.33 -3.82
CA SER A 189 -3.32 -7.16 -5.10
C SER A 189 -4.25 -7.62 -6.21
N ALA A 190 -4.24 -6.93 -7.34
CA ALA A 190 -4.90 -7.39 -8.57
C ALA A 190 -4.20 -8.62 -9.18
N GLN A 191 -3.04 -9.03 -8.66
CA GLN A 191 -2.31 -10.20 -9.16
C GLN A 191 -2.65 -11.51 -8.40
N PRO A 192 -2.62 -12.67 -9.07
CA PRO A 192 -2.40 -12.85 -10.50
C PRO A 192 -3.57 -12.30 -11.33
N GLN A 193 -3.27 -11.51 -12.35
CA GLN A 193 -4.24 -11.19 -13.41
C GLN A 193 -4.25 -12.32 -14.44
N PRO A 194 -5.40 -12.65 -15.05
CA PRO A 194 -5.45 -13.58 -16.18
C PRO A 194 -4.59 -13.05 -17.33
N GLU A 195 -3.91 -13.96 -18.03
CA GLU A 195 -3.19 -13.60 -19.25
C GLU A 195 -4.19 -13.04 -20.28
N HIS A 196 -4.02 -11.76 -20.62
CA HIS A 196 -4.74 -11.14 -21.73
C HIS A 196 -4.21 -11.72 -23.04
N ARG A 197 -4.78 -12.86 -23.44
CA ARG A 197 -4.43 -13.53 -24.70
C ARG A 197 -4.61 -12.53 -25.85
N ARG A 198 -3.51 -12.18 -26.52
CA ARG A 198 -3.58 -11.28 -27.67
C ARG A 198 -4.32 -11.98 -28.80
N THR A 199 -5.26 -11.28 -29.42
CA THR A 199 -6.05 -11.82 -30.53
C THR A 199 -5.25 -11.99 -31.83
N ASP A 200 -4.00 -11.50 -31.85
CA ASP A 200 -3.07 -11.59 -32.99
C ASP A 200 -2.17 -12.85 -33.01
N GLU A 201 -2.20 -13.70 -31.98
CA GLU A 201 -1.39 -14.95 -31.91
C GLU A 201 -1.57 -15.89 -33.12
N ASN A 202 -2.72 -15.82 -33.80
CA ASN A 202 -3.04 -16.63 -34.98
C ASN A 202 -3.11 -15.81 -36.29
N VAL A 203 -2.70 -14.53 -36.27
CA VAL A 203 -2.73 -13.65 -37.46
C VAL A 203 -1.39 -13.72 -38.17
N ALA A 204 -1.41 -14.07 -39.46
CA ALA A 204 -0.18 -14.13 -40.26
C ALA A 204 0.51 -12.74 -40.34
N PRO A 205 1.86 -12.65 -40.25
CA PRO A 205 2.59 -11.38 -40.12
C PRO A 205 2.44 -10.33 -41.24
N GLN A 206 1.67 -10.64 -42.29
CA GLN A 206 1.58 -9.88 -43.53
C GLN A 206 0.25 -9.13 -43.71
N LEU A 207 -0.71 -9.27 -42.78
CA LEU A 207 -1.90 -8.41 -42.74
C LEU A 207 -1.83 -7.46 -41.54
N PRO A 208 -2.15 -6.16 -41.71
CA PRO A 208 -2.41 -5.29 -40.57
C PRO A 208 -3.64 -5.85 -39.81
N PRO A 209 -3.52 -6.16 -38.51
CA PRO A 209 -4.62 -6.69 -37.73
C PRO A 209 -5.77 -5.67 -37.64
N ASP A 210 -6.99 -6.17 -37.75
CA ASP A 210 -8.23 -5.38 -37.69
C ASP A 210 -8.38 -4.76 -36.29
N PRO A 211 -8.34 -3.42 -36.12
CA PRO A 211 -8.36 -2.79 -34.81
C PRO A 211 -9.67 -3.07 -34.04
N ALA A 212 -10.78 -3.39 -34.72
CA ALA A 212 -12.02 -3.81 -34.06
C ALA A 212 -11.92 -5.22 -33.42
N LYS A 213 -10.90 -6.00 -33.78
CA LYS A 213 -10.57 -7.32 -33.20
C LYS A 213 -9.37 -7.29 -32.27
N MET A 214 -8.67 -6.14 -32.15
CA MET A 214 -7.48 -6.00 -31.29
C MET A 214 -7.79 -5.53 -29.87
N VAL A 215 -9.05 -5.21 -29.55
CA VAL A 215 -9.47 -4.88 -28.19
C VAL A 215 -9.59 -6.19 -27.41
N PRO A 216 -8.77 -6.43 -26.36
CA PRO A 216 -8.97 -7.57 -25.48
C PRO A 216 -10.32 -7.46 -24.78
N GLU A 217 -10.99 -8.58 -24.53
CA GLU A 217 -12.17 -8.57 -23.65
C GLU A 217 -11.76 -8.06 -22.26
N PRO A 218 -12.55 -7.16 -21.63
CA PRO A 218 -12.25 -6.70 -20.29
C PRO A 218 -12.31 -7.88 -19.32
N LEU A 219 -11.34 -7.96 -18.41
CA LEU A 219 -11.31 -9.02 -17.39
C LEU A 219 -12.63 -9.02 -16.60
N LYS A 220 -13.18 -10.21 -16.40
CA LYS A 220 -14.40 -10.34 -15.62
C LYS A 220 -14.12 -9.98 -14.15
N PRO A 221 -14.89 -9.08 -13.52
CA PRO A 221 -14.78 -8.81 -12.10
C PRO A 221 -15.04 -10.08 -11.26
N SER A 222 -14.46 -10.14 -10.06
CA SER A 222 -14.55 -11.27 -9.11
C SER A 222 -13.99 -12.61 -9.60
N THR A 223 -13.05 -12.64 -10.55
CA THR A 223 -12.45 -13.91 -11.02
C THR A 223 -10.94 -14.01 -10.81
N TYR A 224 -10.28 -13.03 -10.21
CA TYR A 224 -8.82 -12.99 -10.10
C TYR A 224 -8.34 -12.05 -8.97
N GLY A 225 -7.03 -12.05 -8.71
CA GLY A 225 -6.40 -11.27 -7.66
C GLY A 225 -6.27 -12.00 -6.32
N THR A 226 -5.54 -11.35 -5.41
CA THR A 226 -5.19 -11.85 -4.08
C THR A 226 -5.69 -10.88 -3.01
N PHE A 227 -6.52 -11.38 -2.10
CA PHE A 227 -6.88 -10.68 -0.86
C PHE A 227 -6.00 -11.18 0.30
N VAL A 228 -5.55 -10.28 1.18
CA VAL A 228 -4.58 -10.57 2.24
C VAL A 228 -5.14 -10.12 3.59
N VAL A 229 -5.07 -10.99 4.60
CA VAL A 229 -5.55 -10.78 5.97
C VAL A 229 -4.44 -11.10 6.96
N TYR A 230 -4.15 -10.18 7.87
CA TYR A 230 -3.10 -10.33 8.87
C TYR A 230 -3.62 -10.13 10.30
N GLY A 231 -3.39 -11.15 11.13
CA GLY A 231 -3.56 -11.09 12.58
C GLY A 231 -5.02 -10.91 13.02
N GLY A 232 -5.24 -9.94 13.91
CA GLY A 232 -6.53 -9.64 14.54
C GLY A 232 -6.83 -10.49 15.77
N ILE A 233 -8.04 -10.34 16.29
CA ILE A 233 -8.57 -11.09 17.44
C ILE A 233 -9.48 -12.19 16.94
N ILE A 234 -9.18 -13.43 17.33
CA ILE A 234 -9.93 -14.64 16.95
C ILE A 234 -10.87 -15.10 18.07
N GLU A 235 -10.41 -15.02 19.32
CA GLU A 235 -11.12 -15.59 20.48
C GLU A 235 -11.61 -14.47 21.42
N LYS A 236 -12.60 -14.78 22.27
CA LYS A 236 -13.25 -13.79 23.16
C LYS A 236 -12.35 -13.28 24.28
N ASP A 237 -11.21 -13.94 24.51
CA ASP A 237 -10.18 -13.54 25.46
C ASP A 237 -9.34 -12.34 24.98
N GLN A 238 -9.60 -11.83 23.77
CA GLN A 238 -8.87 -10.75 23.11
C GLN A 238 -7.42 -11.09 22.76
N SER A 239 -7.09 -12.39 22.66
CA SER A 239 -5.79 -12.84 22.17
C SER A 239 -5.52 -12.34 20.75
N LEU A 240 -4.42 -11.57 20.60
CA LEU A 240 -3.93 -11.14 19.30
C LEU A 240 -3.28 -12.32 18.57
N ASN A 241 -3.76 -12.56 17.36
CA ASN A 241 -3.22 -13.53 16.44
C ASN A 241 -2.17 -12.88 15.53
N SER A 242 -1.21 -13.66 15.05
CA SER A 242 -0.16 -13.22 14.12
C SER A 242 -0.17 -13.98 12.78
N GLU A 243 -1.18 -14.78 12.49
CA GLU A 243 -1.29 -15.50 11.22
C GLU A 243 -1.43 -14.53 10.05
N LEU A 244 -0.70 -14.80 8.97
CA LEU A 244 -0.88 -14.14 7.70
C LEU A 244 -1.57 -15.10 6.73
N TRP A 245 -2.73 -14.71 6.23
CA TRP A 245 -3.55 -15.49 5.32
C TRP A 245 -3.73 -14.74 4.00
N THR A 246 -3.74 -15.48 2.91
CA THR A 246 -4.08 -15.00 1.57
C THR A 246 -5.24 -15.79 1.00
N PHE A 247 -6.08 -15.13 0.21
CA PHE A 247 -7.18 -15.71 -0.52
C PHE A 247 -7.00 -15.40 -2.01
N ASP A 248 -6.77 -16.43 -2.81
CA ASP A 248 -6.77 -16.33 -4.27
C ASP A 248 -8.22 -16.41 -4.76
N VAL A 249 -8.69 -15.32 -5.39
CA VAL A 249 -10.08 -15.19 -5.87
C VAL A 249 -10.39 -16.19 -6.99
N THR A 250 -9.39 -16.57 -7.78
CA THR A 250 -9.50 -17.47 -8.94
C THR A 250 -9.84 -18.89 -8.50
N SER A 251 -9.01 -19.43 -7.60
CA SER A 251 -9.13 -20.79 -7.05
C SER A 251 -10.09 -20.87 -5.86
N ARG A 252 -10.39 -19.73 -5.23
CA ARG A 252 -11.18 -19.59 -4.00
C ARG A 252 -10.55 -20.30 -2.81
N THR A 253 -9.24 -20.51 -2.83
CA THR A 253 -8.52 -21.16 -1.73
C THR A 253 -7.89 -20.12 -0.81
N TRP A 254 -8.05 -20.33 0.49
CA TRP A 254 -7.19 -19.72 1.49
C TRP A 254 -5.83 -20.43 1.52
N SER A 255 -4.77 -19.69 1.84
CA SER A 255 -3.43 -20.21 2.02
C SER A 255 -2.71 -19.38 3.08
N GLN A 256 -2.01 -20.06 4.00
CA GLN A 256 -1.27 -19.39 5.07
C GLN A 256 0.15 -19.07 4.60
N LEU A 257 0.56 -17.82 4.76
CA LEU A 257 1.94 -17.38 4.53
C LEU A 257 2.72 -17.35 5.85
N PRO A 258 4.07 -17.32 5.81
CA PRO A 258 4.88 -17.07 6.99
C PRO A 258 4.44 -15.77 7.67
N SER A 259 4.20 -15.82 8.99
CA SER A 259 3.92 -14.64 9.79
C SER A 259 5.13 -13.69 9.84
N PRO A 260 4.91 -12.37 9.89
CA PRO A 260 5.98 -11.42 10.19
C PRO A 260 6.52 -11.64 11.62
N PRO A 261 7.71 -11.09 11.95
CA PRO A 261 8.24 -11.11 13.30
C PRO A 261 7.24 -10.55 14.32
N ALA A 262 7.23 -11.13 15.52
CA ALA A 262 6.42 -10.60 16.61
C ALA A 262 6.92 -9.19 16.99
N PRO A 263 6.01 -8.21 17.20
CA PRO A 263 6.42 -6.85 17.54
C PRO A 263 7.07 -6.80 18.92
N SER A 264 8.08 -5.93 19.06
CA SER A 264 8.74 -5.63 20.32
C SER A 264 7.81 -4.96 21.34
N ASP A 265 6.79 -4.23 20.87
CA ASP A 265 5.69 -3.71 21.67
C ASP A 265 4.40 -4.54 21.43
N PRO A 266 3.94 -5.34 22.42
CA PRO A 266 2.75 -6.18 22.27
C PRO A 266 1.44 -5.37 22.26
N THR A 267 1.48 -4.08 22.58
CA THR A 267 0.30 -3.19 22.52
C THR A 267 0.12 -2.54 21.16
N SER A 268 1.12 -2.63 20.28
CA SER A 268 1.05 -2.02 18.96
C SER A 268 0.14 -2.78 18.02
N THR A 269 -0.78 -2.06 17.37
CA THR A 269 -1.64 -2.60 16.33
C THR A 269 -0.85 -2.71 15.01
N PRO A 270 -0.70 -3.92 14.44
CA PRO A 270 0.01 -4.07 13.17
C PRO A 270 -0.80 -3.50 12.00
N SER A 271 -0.13 -2.74 11.14
CA SER A 271 -0.61 -2.39 9.80
C SER A 271 0.07 -3.24 8.73
N ILE A 272 -0.66 -3.62 7.68
CA ILE A 272 -0.11 -4.31 6.50
C ILE A 272 -0.51 -3.59 5.22
N THR A 273 0.38 -3.56 4.23
CA THR A 273 0.04 -3.02 2.90
C THR A 273 0.84 -3.68 1.78
N PHE A 274 0.27 -3.68 0.58
CA PHE A 274 0.87 -4.27 -0.62
C PHE A 274 1.45 -3.18 -1.54
N HIS A 275 2.71 -3.31 -1.96
CA HIS A 275 3.32 -2.42 -2.97
C HIS A 275 4.37 -3.17 -3.78
N SER A 276 4.27 -3.13 -5.12
CA SER A 276 5.29 -3.67 -6.05
C SER A 276 5.78 -5.10 -5.72
N ASN A 277 4.85 -6.06 -5.63
CA ASN A 277 5.10 -7.47 -5.27
C ASN A 277 5.72 -7.71 -3.88
N ARG A 278 5.69 -6.72 -3.01
CA ARG A 278 6.17 -6.79 -1.63
C ARG A 278 5.04 -6.46 -0.65
N LEU A 279 4.86 -7.33 0.33
CA LEU A 279 4.09 -7.01 1.53
C LEU A 279 4.98 -6.23 2.50
N TYR A 280 4.44 -5.18 3.07
CA TYR A 280 5.05 -4.41 4.15
C TYR A 280 4.18 -4.54 5.40
N ALA A 281 4.80 -4.88 6.53
CA ALA A 281 4.17 -4.88 7.85
C ALA A 281 4.85 -3.81 8.72
N VAL A 282 4.06 -2.95 9.35
CA VAL A 282 4.54 -1.91 10.28
C VAL A 282 3.85 -2.09 11.62
N SER A 283 4.66 -2.23 12.67
CA SER A 283 4.21 -2.40 14.05
C SER A 283 5.11 -1.57 14.95
N GLY A 284 4.56 -0.63 15.72
CA GLY A 284 5.32 0.20 16.66
C GLY A 284 6.45 0.97 15.97
N SER A 285 7.69 0.68 16.36
CA SER A 285 8.92 1.25 15.78
C SER A 285 9.56 0.38 14.69
N GLU A 286 8.90 -0.68 14.25
CA GLU A 286 9.45 -1.73 13.40
C GLU A 286 8.75 -1.79 12.05
N THR A 287 9.54 -1.92 10.99
CA THR A 287 9.07 -2.10 9.62
C THR A 287 9.68 -3.38 9.06
N HIS A 288 8.85 -4.33 8.68
CA HIS A 288 9.27 -5.57 8.03
C HIS A 288 8.67 -5.68 6.62
N TYR A 289 9.30 -6.49 5.77
CA TYR A 289 8.80 -6.79 4.43
C TYR A 289 8.99 -8.25 4.04
N LEU A 290 8.15 -8.69 3.11
CA LEU A 290 8.17 -10.01 2.48
C LEU A 290 7.99 -9.84 0.97
N ASP A 291 8.96 -10.31 0.19
CA ASP A 291 8.85 -10.35 -1.28
C ASP A 291 8.08 -11.60 -1.71
N LEU A 292 7.16 -11.42 -2.66
CA LEU A 292 6.26 -12.44 -3.15
C LEU A 292 6.38 -12.58 -4.68
N SER A 293 6.40 -13.82 -5.16
CA SER A 293 5.94 -14.12 -6.52
C SER A 293 4.42 -14.10 -6.53
N LEU A 294 3.84 -13.37 -7.47
CA LEU A 294 2.40 -13.34 -7.73
C LEU A 294 2.04 -13.94 -9.09
N ASP A 295 3.05 -14.43 -9.83
CA ASP A 295 2.87 -14.92 -11.19
C ASP A 295 2.23 -16.31 -11.18
N SER A 296 1.25 -16.53 -12.05
CA SER A 296 0.57 -17.82 -12.20
C SER A 296 1.40 -18.89 -12.93
N THR A 297 2.62 -18.55 -13.35
CA THR A 297 3.39 -19.26 -14.38
C THR A 297 4.69 -19.88 -13.85
N THR A 298 4.58 -20.79 -12.88
CA THR A 298 5.62 -21.83 -12.77
C THR A 298 5.52 -22.79 -13.96
N TYR A 299 6.65 -23.21 -14.53
CA TYR A 299 6.77 -24.14 -15.66
C TYR A 299 6.29 -25.59 -15.38
N THR A 300 5.47 -25.79 -14.35
CA THR A 300 4.88 -27.08 -13.99
C THR A 300 3.39 -27.04 -14.29
N ASP A 301 2.82 -28.11 -14.85
CA ASP A 301 1.39 -28.25 -15.19
C ASP A 301 0.43 -28.30 -13.96
N LYS A 302 0.78 -27.61 -12.87
CA LYS A 302 -0.04 -27.41 -11.69
C LYS A 302 -0.30 -25.91 -11.54
N PRO A 303 -1.57 -25.46 -11.45
CA PRO A 303 -1.84 -24.06 -11.15
C PRO A 303 -1.21 -23.70 -9.80
N THR A 304 -0.42 -22.63 -9.78
CA THR A 304 0.21 -22.13 -8.55
C THR A 304 -0.85 -21.65 -7.57
N GLN A 305 -0.79 -22.14 -6.34
CA GLN A 305 -1.71 -21.79 -5.27
C GLN A 305 -1.32 -20.43 -4.67
N GLY A 306 -1.80 -19.35 -5.28
CA GLY A 306 -1.66 -17.99 -4.76
C GLY A 306 -0.21 -17.46 -4.63
N PRO A 307 -0.01 -16.40 -3.83
CA PRO A 307 1.30 -15.77 -3.63
C PRO A 307 2.34 -16.73 -3.02
N THR A 308 3.55 -16.75 -3.57
CA THR A 308 4.66 -17.57 -3.06
C THR A 308 5.77 -16.68 -2.46
N PRO A 309 6.17 -16.86 -1.18
CA PRO A 309 7.31 -16.17 -0.59
C PRO A 309 8.63 -16.45 -1.33
N LEU A 310 9.34 -15.40 -1.71
CA LEU A 310 10.66 -15.49 -2.35
C LEU A 310 11.80 -15.57 -1.33
N ASN A 311 11.59 -15.05 -0.12
CA ASN A 311 12.54 -15.07 1.00
C ASN A 311 11.78 -15.02 2.34
N PRO A 312 12.46 -15.29 3.47
CA PRO A 312 11.93 -14.98 4.79
C PRO A 312 11.67 -13.47 4.97
N TRP A 313 10.84 -13.13 5.96
CA TRP A 313 10.64 -11.76 6.39
C TRP A 313 11.96 -11.06 6.72
N SER A 314 12.09 -9.82 6.26
CA SER A 314 13.28 -8.99 6.44
C SER A 314 12.91 -7.65 7.07
N SER A 315 13.77 -7.12 7.94
CA SER A 315 13.56 -5.83 8.61
C SER A 315 14.18 -4.68 7.83
N LEU A 316 13.47 -3.55 7.76
CA LEU A 316 14.04 -2.27 7.34
C LEU A 316 14.55 -1.53 8.57
N HIS A 317 15.86 -1.33 8.63
CA HIS A 317 16.52 -0.56 9.69
C HIS A 317 16.83 0.86 9.20
N PRO A 318 16.59 1.90 10.01
CA PRO A 318 16.91 3.28 9.62
C PRO A 318 18.40 3.47 9.29
N THR A 319 18.69 4.10 8.15
CA THR A 319 20.08 4.32 7.67
C THR A 319 20.83 5.45 8.37
N THR A 320 20.16 6.19 9.27
CA THR A 320 20.75 7.25 10.08
C THR A 320 20.20 7.26 11.51
N THR A 321 21.09 7.43 12.49
CA THR A 321 20.77 7.78 13.88
C THR A 321 20.41 9.26 14.03
N SER A 322 19.60 9.79 13.10
CA SER A 322 19.17 11.20 13.17
C SER A 322 18.15 11.39 14.29
N ASN A 323 18.38 12.36 15.18
CA ASN A 323 17.39 12.77 16.19
C ASN A 323 16.07 13.32 15.59
N THR A 324 15.99 13.49 14.27
CA THR A 324 14.76 13.85 13.55
C THR A 324 13.94 12.63 13.10
N ALA A 325 14.52 11.43 13.09
CA ALA A 325 13.87 10.20 12.65
C ALA A 325 13.14 9.52 13.82
N LYS A 326 12.15 10.22 14.40
CA LYS A 326 11.19 9.57 15.29
C LYS A 326 10.32 8.65 14.44
N HIS A 327 10.47 7.34 14.59
CA HIS A 327 9.45 6.41 14.11
C HIS A 327 8.13 6.78 14.80
N PRO A 328 6.98 6.81 14.10
CA PRO A 328 5.68 7.01 14.75
C PRO A 328 5.48 5.95 15.83
N THR A 329 5.40 6.39 17.09
CA THR A 329 5.06 5.54 18.24
C THR A 329 3.55 5.63 18.48
N SER A 330 2.80 4.63 18.04
CA SER A 330 1.36 4.57 18.24
C SER A 330 0.99 3.66 19.41
N SER A 331 0.53 4.25 20.51
CA SER A 331 -0.27 3.56 21.54
C SER A 331 -1.77 3.51 21.17
N SER A 332 -2.13 3.96 19.97
CA SER A 332 -3.51 4.10 19.50
C SER A 332 -4.04 2.83 18.85
N SER A 333 -5.31 2.54 19.10
CA SER A 333 -6.07 1.40 18.57
C SER A 333 -6.32 1.42 17.06
N SER A 334 -5.84 2.44 16.34
CA SER A 334 -6.12 2.63 14.91
C SER A 334 -4.98 3.33 14.18
N THR A 335 -4.61 2.73 13.05
CA THR A 335 -3.54 3.12 12.15
C THR A 335 -3.95 2.76 10.73
N ALA A 336 -3.42 3.48 9.73
CA ALA A 336 -3.51 3.08 8.33
C ALA A 336 -2.15 3.22 7.64
N LEU A 337 -1.78 2.21 6.85
CA LEU A 337 -0.53 2.19 6.07
C LEU A 337 -0.85 2.18 4.58
N ILE A 338 -0.60 3.31 3.92
CA ILE A 338 -1.09 3.61 2.57
C ILE A 338 0.08 3.89 1.62
N PRO A 339 0.23 3.15 0.50
CA PRO A 339 1.30 3.37 -0.47
C PRO A 339 0.97 4.57 -1.39
N ILE A 340 1.68 5.68 -1.19
CA ILE A 340 1.54 6.90 -1.99
C ILE A 340 2.68 7.06 -2.98
N THR A 341 2.43 7.81 -4.06
CA THR A 341 3.42 8.10 -5.09
C THR A 341 3.40 9.61 -5.34
N THR A 342 4.54 10.28 -5.19
CA THR A 342 4.65 11.73 -5.36
C THR A 342 6.06 12.13 -5.78
N GLY A 343 6.31 13.42 -6.04
CA GLY A 343 7.64 13.96 -6.30
C GLY A 343 8.35 13.30 -7.49
N GLN A 344 7.65 13.19 -8.64
CA GLN A 344 8.13 12.61 -9.91
C GLN A 344 8.26 11.07 -9.89
N GLY A 345 7.25 10.38 -9.35
CA GLY A 345 7.19 8.92 -9.34
C GLY A 345 8.08 8.27 -8.28
N ARG A 346 8.31 8.94 -7.13
CA ARG A 346 8.88 8.28 -5.95
C ARG A 346 7.76 7.68 -5.10
N ASN A 347 7.96 6.45 -4.65
CA ASN A 347 7.02 5.74 -3.79
C ASN A 347 7.37 5.97 -2.31
N TYR A 348 6.33 6.09 -1.49
CA TYR A 348 6.44 6.19 -0.04
C TYR A 348 5.35 5.34 0.61
N LEU A 349 5.60 4.82 1.82
CA LEU A 349 4.52 4.36 2.69
C LEU A 349 4.12 5.49 3.63
N LEU A 350 2.87 5.90 3.56
CA LEU A 350 2.27 6.87 4.47
C LEU A 350 1.65 6.10 5.65
N HIS A 351 2.14 6.36 6.86
CA HIS A 351 1.61 5.82 8.09
C HIS A 351 0.80 6.91 8.79
N LEU A 352 -0.52 6.72 8.83
CA LEU A 352 -1.47 7.55 9.56
C LEU A 352 -1.68 6.97 10.96
N THR A 353 -1.55 7.81 11.97
CA THR A 353 -1.92 7.54 13.36
C THR A 353 -2.89 8.63 13.83
N SER A 354 -3.48 8.50 15.02
CA SER A 354 -4.37 9.55 15.57
C SER A 354 -3.69 10.92 15.65
N SER A 355 -2.41 10.98 16.04
CA SER A 355 -1.70 12.24 16.31
C SER A 355 -0.69 12.66 15.24
N THR A 356 -0.18 11.73 14.43
CA THR A 356 0.92 11.99 13.47
C THR A 356 0.72 11.33 12.11
N LEU A 357 1.30 11.99 11.10
CA LEU A 357 1.42 11.52 9.73
C LEU A 357 2.91 11.36 9.42
N SER A 358 3.35 10.13 9.13
CA SER A 358 4.75 9.81 8.86
C SER A 358 4.92 9.13 7.51
N THR A 359 6.08 9.32 6.88
CA THR A 359 6.39 8.78 5.54
C THR A 359 7.70 8.02 5.53
N LEU A 360 7.67 6.78 5.05
CA LEU A 360 8.84 5.98 4.74
C LEU A 360 9.14 6.12 3.25
N GLN A 361 10.32 6.58 2.87
CA GLN A 361 10.70 6.61 1.47
C GLN A 361 11.10 5.21 0.97
N LEU A 362 10.40 4.70 -0.04
CA LEU A 362 10.75 3.42 -0.68
C LEU A 362 11.80 3.61 -1.78
N THR A 363 12.40 2.49 -2.20
CA THR A 363 13.30 2.44 -3.37
C THR A 363 12.59 2.95 -4.62
N SER A 364 13.19 3.93 -5.31
CA SER A 364 12.66 4.46 -6.57
C SER A 364 12.72 3.41 -7.69
N SER A 365 11.60 3.20 -8.40
CA SER A 365 11.58 2.32 -9.58
C SER A 365 12.54 2.84 -10.66
N LYS A 366 13.33 1.93 -11.27
CA LYS A 366 14.45 2.24 -12.20
C LYS A 366 14.06 3.08 -13.43
N THR A 367 12.77 3.20 -13.72
CA THR A 367 12.22 3.93 -14.87
C THR A 367 11.72 5.34 -14.54
N THR A 368 11.67 5.76 -13.27
CA THR A 368 11.12 7.06 -12.88
C THR A 368 12.19 8.16 -12.80
N ALA A 369 11.79 9.41 -12.98
CA ALA A 369 12.70 10.56 -12.81
C ALA A 369 13.26 10.66 -11.39
N ALA A 370 12.50 10.19 -10.38
CA ALA A 370 13.02 10.00 -9.03
C ALA A 370 14.25 9.08 -8.98
N SER A 371 14.28 7.98 -9.73
CA SER A 371 15.46 7.09 -9.77
C SER A 371 16.68 7.73 -10.44
N LEU A 372 16.48 8.58 -11.46
CA LEU A 372 17.56 9.37 -12.07
C LEU A 372 18.16 10.36 -11.06
N LYS A 373 17.31 11.08 -10.32
CA LYS A 373 17.73 11.95 -9.21
C LYS A 373 18.49 11.17 -8.13
N ASP A 374 18.02 9.99 -7.77
CA ASP A 374 18.63 9.17 -6.71
C ASP A 374 19.98 8.57 -7.16
N ARG A 375 20.12 8.16 -8.44
CA ARG A 375 21.41 7.82 -9.07
C ARG A 375 22.38 9.00 -9.05
N ALA A 376 21.94 10.19 -9.47
CA ALA A 376 22.77 11.40 -9.50
C ALA A 376 23.26 11.78 -8.08
N ARG A 377 22.39 11.70 -7.07
CA ARG A 377 22.76 11.90 -5.65
C ARG A 377 23.84 10.91 -5.19
N LYS A 378 23.64 9.62 -5.47
CA LYS A 378 24.60 8.56 -5.09
C LYS A 378 25.96 8.76 -5.78
N ALA A 379 25.98 9.23 -7.03
CA ALA A 379 27.21 9.53 -7.76
C ALA A 379 28.03 10.70 -7.14
N ILE A 380 27.36 11.67 -6.51
CA ILE A 380 28.02 12.78 -5.76
C ILE A 380 28.14 12.50 -4.24
N SER A 381 28.11 11.22 -3.84
CA SER A 381 28.20 10.78 -2.43
C SER A 381 27.14 11.39 -1.49
N LYS A 382 26.01 11.89 -2.02
CA LYS A 382 24.86 12.30 -1.21
C LYS A 382 23.97 11.09 -0.92
N LYS A 383 23.58 10.93 0.35
CA LYS A 383 22.58 9.95 0.77
C LYS A 383 21.24 10.22 0.08
N THR A 384 20.58 9.16 -0.36
CA THR A 384 19.12 9.12 -0.52
C THR A 384 18.50 8.97 0.88
N ALA A 385 17.28 9.48 1.10
CA ALA A 385 16.54 9.20 2.32
C ALA A 385 15.78 7.85 2.23
N GLU A 386 16.28 6.92 1.41
CA GLU A 386 15.66 5.63 1.12
C GLU A 386 15.72 4.72 2.35
N GLY A 387 14.57 4.17 2.76
CA GLY A 387 14.45 3.44 4.02
C GLY A 387 14.40 4.33 5.27
N GLU A 388 14.31 5.66 5.12
CA GLU A 388 14.18 6.59 6.24
C GLU A 388 12.71 7.03 6.44
N TRP A 389 12.29 7.06 7.70
CA TRP A 389 11.02 7.65 8.13
C TRP A 389 11.19 9.15 8.42
N ALA A 390 10.21 9.96 8.02
CA ALA A 390 10.07 11.34 8.49
C ALA A 390 8.60 11.72 8.71
N GLU A 391 8.33 12.47 9.78
CA GLU A 391 7.03 13.13 10.00
C GLU A 391 6.77 14.16 8.88
N VAL A 392 5.54 14.17 8.36
CA VAL A 392 5.09 15.10 7.33
C VAL A 392 4.85 16.48 7.94
N ARG A 393 5.22 17.54 7.22
CA ARG A 393 4.99 18.93 7.66
C ARG A 393 3.62 19.41 7.23
N TYR A 394 2.85 19.96 8.15
CA TYR A 394 1.49 20.43 7.88
C TYR A 394 1.48 21.89 7.43
N PHE A 395 0.68 22.19 6.41
CA PHE A 395 0.48 23.52 5.87
C PHE A 395 -1.02 23.83 5.79
N ASN A 396 -1.37 25.10 5.96
CA ASN A 396 -2.73 25.58 5.76
C ASN A 396 -2.97 26.00 4.29
N ALA A 397 -4.18 26.47 3.97
CA ALA A 397 -4.55 26.89 2.61
C ALA A 397 -3.69 28.04 2.06
N GLU A 398 -3.16 28.91 2.92
CA GLU A 398 -2.23 29.99 2.56
C GLU A 398 -0.76 29.53 2.47
N ASN A 399 -0.49 28.21 2.51
CA ASN A 399 0.84 27.60 2.50
C ASN A 399 1.74 28.08 3.66
N VAL A 400 1.15 28.37 4.81
CA VAL A 400 1.85 28.67 6.07
C VAL A 400 2.01 27.38 6.87
N MET A 401 3.23 27.12 7.34
CA MET A 401 3.57 25.92 8.11
C MET A 401 2.94 25.95 9.50
N ILE A 402 2.05 25.00 9.77
CA ILE A 402 1.39 24.81 11.07
C ILE A 402 2.41 24.29 12.08
N GLN A 403 2.58 24.99 13.20
CA GLN A 403 3.59 24.68 14.19
C GLN A 403 3.18 23.51 15.11
N GLU A 404 4.16 22.90 15.78
CA GLU A 404 3.89 21.85 16.76
C GLU A 404 2.92 22.34 17.85
N GLY A 405 1.95 21.49 18.22
CA GLY A 405 0.90 21.83 19.18
C GLY A 405 -0.24 22.73 18.67
N GLN A 406 -0.20 23.22 17.41
CA GLN A 406 -1.32 23.96 16.81
C GLN A 406 -2.38 23.03 16.21
N ALA A 407 -3.63 23.52 16.15
CA ALA A 407 -4.72 22.85 15.47
C ALA A 407 -4.47 22.74 13.96
N GLY A 408 -4.96 21.68 13.32
CA GLY A 408 -4.70 21.37 11.90
C GLY A 408 -3.52 20.43 11.64
N ARG A 409 -2.93 19.83 12.69
CA ARG A 409 -1.97 18.71 12.58
C ARG A 409 -2.65 17.35 12.68
N GLY A 410 -2.10 16.36 11.99
CA GLY A 410 -2.54 14.97 12.00
C GLY A 410 -3.99 14.81 11.50
N VAL A 411 -4.65 13.72 11.89
CA VAL A 411 -6.10 13.56 11.68
C VAL A 411 -6.93 14.22 12.80
N GLY A 412 -6.26 14.86 13.78
CA GLY A 412 -6.80 15.24 15.07
C GLY A 412 -7.03 14.02 15.97
N ASP A 413 -7.35 14.24 17.25
CA ASP A 413 -7.65 13.14 18.19
C ASP A 413 -8.85 12.31 17.69
N ARG A 414 -8.54 11.24 16.92
CA ARG A 414 -9.47 10.30 16.32
C ARG A 414 -8.96 8.88 16.53
N GLU A 415 -9.76 8.05 17.18
CA GLU A 415 -9.57 6.59 17.19
C GLU A 415 -10.64 5.91 16.32
N GLY A 416 -10.36 4.72 15.80
CA GLY A 416 -11.31 3.96 14.97
C GLY A 416 -11.74 4.65 13.67
N PHE A 417 -10.97 5.61 13.16
CA PHE A 417 -11.18 6.17 11.83
C PHE A 417 -10.87 5.13 10.75
N ALA A 418 -11.48 5.28 9.58
CA ALA A 418 -11.07 4.54 8.38
C ALA A 418 -10.30 5.48 7.44
N ALA A 419 -9.34 4.96 6.67
CA ALA A 419 -8.58 5.76 5.71
C ALA A 419 -8.26 4.97 4.44
N THR A 420 -8.14 5.67 3.31
CA THR A 420 -7.89 5.07 2.00
C THR A 420 -7.19 6.04 1.04
N LYS A 421 -6.47 5.51 0.04
CA LYS A 421 -5.87 6.32 -1.02
C LYS A 421 -6.93 6.76 -2.00
N VAL A 422 -6.88 8.02 -2.43
CA VAL A 422 -7.65 8.52 -3.58
C VAL A 422 -6.81 8.32 -4.84
N LYS A 423 -7.33 7.55 -5.80
CA LYS A 423 -6.62 7.12 -7.02
C LYS A 423 -6.74 8.12 -8.18
N GLU A 424 -7.84 8.88 -8.27
CA GLU A 424 -8.13 9.75 -9.43
C GLU A 424 -7.30 11.03 -9.50
N ILE A 425 -6.67 11.46 -8.40
CA ILE A 425 -5.90 12.69 -8.31
C ILE A 425 -4.41 12.36 -8.33
N ASP A 426 -3.67 12.94 -9.27
CA ASP A 426 -2.21 12.79 -9.39
C ASP A 426 -1.49 13.33 -8.14
N GLY A 427 -1.20 12.45 -7.19
CA GLY A 427 -0.48 12.83 -5.97
C GLY A 427 -0.60 11.83 -4.82
N GLY A 428 -0.19 12.26 -3.62
CA GLY A 428 -0.35 11.52 -2.37
C GLY A 428 -1.67 11.82 -1.68
N MET A 429 -2.79 11.82 -2.39
CA MET A 429 -4.10 12.15 -1.82
C MET A 429 -4.69 10.97 -1.02
N VAL A 430 -5.14 11.26 0.20
CA VAL A 430 -5.73 10.27 1.14
C VAL A 430 -7.01 10.82 1.74
N LEU A 431 -8.05 9.99 1.76
CA LEU A 431 -9.29 10.24 2.48
C LEU A 431 -9.21 9.57 3.86
N VAL A 432 -9.66 10.29 4.89
CA VAL A 432 -9.93 9.78 6.23
C VAL A 432 -11.41 10.04 6.55
N TRP A 433 -12.11 9.07 7.14
CA TRP A 433 -13.53 9.21 7.52
C TRP A 433 -13.79 8.86 8.98
N GLY A 434 -14.65 9.65 9.62
CA GLY A 434 -15.24 9.39 10.93
C GLY A 434 -14.23 9.24 12.06
N GLY A 435 -14.37 8.15 12.84
CA GLY A 435 -13.63 7.89 14.07
C GLY A 435 -14.34 8.39 15.33
N MET A 436 -13.66 8.40 16.46
CA MET A 436 -14.16 8.83 17.76
C MET A 436 -13.19 9.83 18.39
N ASP A 437 -13.71 10.93 18.94
CA ASP A 437 -12.89 11.94 19.61
C ASP A 437 -12.46 11.52 21.03
N GLY A 438 -11.48 12.22 21.60
CA GLY A 438 -11.00 11.98 22.98
C GLY A 438 -12.05 12.23 24.10
N ARG A 439 -13.30 12.56 23.75
CA ARG A 439 -14.46 12.64 24.67
C ARG A 439 -15.44 11.49 24.47
N GLY A 440 -15.14 10.53 23.61
CA GLY A 440 -15.98 9.37 23.31
C GLY A 440 -17.10 9.64 22.30
N ARG A 441 -17.09 10.78 21.58
CA ARG A 441 -18.13 11.11 20.59
C ARG A 441 -17.73 10.58 19.23
N VAL A 442 -18.64 9.85 18.56
CA VAL A 442 -18.41 9.38 17.20
C VAL A 442 -18.52 10.55 16.23
N ARG A 443 -17.58 10.63 15.30
CA ARG A 443 -17.45 11.71 14.32
C ARG A 443 -18.09 11.32 13.00
N SER A 444 -18.80 12.27 12.41
CA SER A 444 -19.39 12.16 11.06
C SER A 444 -18.57 12.82 9.96
N ASP A 445 -17.56 13.63 10.29
CA ASP A 445 -16.77 14.38 9.33
C ASP A 445 -15.58 13.58 8.76
N GLY A 446 -15.23 13.90 7.51
CA GLY A 446 -14.04 13.37 6.83
C GLY A 446 -12.91 14.41 6.71
N LEU A 447 -11.75 13.95 6.25
CA LEU A 447 -10.60 14.78 5.91
C LEU A 447 -10.00 14.30 4.58
N MET A 448 -9.77 15.22 3.65
CA MET A 448 -8.89 15.02 2.49
C MET A 448 -7.50 15.50 2.86
N ILE A 449 -6.49 14.65 2.73
CA ILE A 449 -5.10 14.92 3.06
C ILE A 449 -4.28 14.81 1.77
N GLU A 450 -3.80 15.93 1.27
CA GLU A 450 -2.95 15.98 0.09
C GLU A 450 -1.47 15.94 0.52
N VAL A 451 -0.74 14.89 0.13
CA VAL A 451 0.69 14.74 0.46
C VAL A 451 1.59 14.98 -0.77
N GLU A 452 2.41 16.02 -0.70
CA GLU A 452 3.27 16.49 -1.80
C GLU A 452 4.71 16.87 -1.33
N LYS A 453 5.56 17.35 -2.26
CA LYS A 453 7.00 17.61 -2.03
C LYS A 453 7.33 19.07 -1.76
#